data_AF-A0A835RKS5-F1
#
_entry.id   AF-A0A835RKS5-F1
#
_cell.length_a   1.000
_cell.length_b   1.000
_cell.length_c   1.000
_cell.angle_alpha   90.00
_cell.angle_beta   90.00
_cell.angle_gamma   90.00
#
_symmetry.space_group_name_H-M   'P 1'
#
loop_
_entity.id
_entity.type
_entity.pdbx_description
1 polymer ?
#
loop_
_entity_poly.entity_id
_entity_poly.type
_entity_poly.pdbx_seq_one_letter_code
_entity_poly.pdbx_strand_id
1 'polypeptide(L)' 'MTLSFQDEIIFPGYEKVVKGHGMPLANEKGVRGDLRIKFQVKFPSKLNDEQRAKIRDALRC' A
#
# COMPACT_ATOMS: atom_id res chain seq x y z
N MET A 1 -2.02 15.24 -10.15
CA MET A 1 -0.90 14.47 -9.58
C MET A 1 -1.37 14.01 -8.21
N THR A 2 -1.89 12.80 -8.08
CA THR A 2 -2.50 12.38 -6.81
C THR A 2 -2.17 10.93 -6.55
N LEU A 3 -1.22 10.73 -5.64
CA LEU A 3 -1.10 9.49 -4.87
C LEU A 3 -2.34 9.40 -3.98
N SER A 4 -3.42 8.82 -4.50
CA SER A 4 -4.64 8.55 -3.74
C SER A 4 -4.75 7.07 -3.42
N PHE A 5 -5.16 6.80 -2.18
CA PHE A 5 -5.46 5.47 -1.65
C PHE A 5 -6.92 5.35 -1.22
N GLN A 6 -7.77 6.32 -1.63
CA GLN A 6 -9.20 6.27 -1.33
C GLN A 6 -9.78 4.96 -1.88
N ASP A 7 -10.51 4.23 -1.04
CA ASP A 7 -11.20 2.99 -1.38
C ASP A 7 -10.29 1.81 -1.81
N GLU A 8 -8.97 1.89 -1.58
CA GLU A 8 -8.03 0.79 -1.83
C GLU A 8 -7.74 -0.01 -0.55
N ILE A 9 -7.91 -1.34 -0.61
CA ILE A 9 -7.46 -2.23 0.48
C ILE A 9 -5.96 -2.51 0.31
N ILE A 10 -5.14 -1.96 1.20
CA ILE A 10 -3.70 -2.24 1.26
C ILE A 10 -3.47 -3.53 2.04
N PHE A 11 -2.95 -4.55 1.37
CA PHE A 11 -2.63 -5.85 1.96
C PHE A 11 -1.11 -6.08 2.02
N PRO A 12 -0.62 -7.06 2.81
CA PRO A 12 0.80 -7.40 2.84
C PRO A 12 1.34 -7.75 1.45
N GLY A 13 2.37 -7.05 1.00
CA GLY A 13 2.92 -7.21 -0.36
C GLY A 13 2.30 -6.30 -1.41
N TYR A 14 1.29 -5.49 -1.06
CA TYR A 14 0.77 -4.44 -1.93
C TYR A 14 1.88 -3.45 -2.32
N GLU A 15 1.89 -3.09 -3.60
CA GLU A 15 2.83 -2.12 -4.17
C GLU A 15 2.07 -1.10 -5.01
N LYS A 16 2.27 0.19 -4.70
CA LYS A 16 1.74 1.29 -5.51
C LYS A 16 2.84 1.82 -6.43
N VAL A 17 2.58 1.84 -7.73
CA VAL A 17 3.50 2.38 -8.74
C VAL A 17 3.04 3.77 -9.16
N VAL A 18 3.93 4.76 -9.02
CA VAL A 18 3.75 6.12 -9.51
C VAL A 18 4.68 6.33 -10.70
N LYS A 19 4.09 6.34 -11.89
CA LYS A 19 4.84 6.36 -13.14
C LYS A 19 5.66 7.64 -13.31
N GLY A 20 6.91 7.53 -13.74
CA GLY A 20 7.77 8.69 -14.07
C GLY A 20 8.30 9.50 -12.88
N HIS A 21 8.07 9.05 -11.64
CA HIS A 21 8.55 9.71 -10.42
C HIS A 21 9.85 9.11 -9.85
N GLY A 22 10.41 8.10 -10.53
CA GLY A 22 11.71 7.51 -10.21
C GLY A 22 12.89 8.36 -10.69
N MET A 23 14.07 7.76 -10.74
CA MET A 23 15.30 8.43 -11.20
C MET A 23 15.31 8.63 -12.73
N PRO A 24 15.99 9.67 -13.25
CA PRO A 24 16.23 9.82 -14.68
C PRO A 24 16.95 8.61 -15.27
N LEU A 25 16.60 8.21 -16.48
CA LEU A 25 17.38 7.22 -17.22
C LEU A 25 18.59 7.91 -17.87
N ALA A 26 19.77 7.31 -17.69
CA ALA A 26 21.03 7.88 -18.17
C ALA A 26 21.07 8.08 -19.70
N ASN A 27 20.36 7.23 -20.44
CA ASN A 27 20.44 7.18 -21.91
C ASN A 27 19.29 7.90 -22.62
N GLU A 28 18.26 8.36 -21.89
CA GLU A 28 17.05 8.97 -22.48
C GLU A 28 16.69 10.27 -21.75
N LYS A 29 16.90 11.41 -22.42
CA LYS A 29 16.57 12.73 -21.87
C LYS A 29 15.07 12.86 -21.66
N GLY A 30 14.66 13.16 -20.42
CA GLY A 30 13.26 13.39 -20.07
C GLY A 30 12.50 12.13 -19.64
N VAL A 31 13.08 10.94 -19.80
CA VAL A 31 12.48 9.69 -19.31
C VAL A 31 12.97 9.42 -17.89
N ARG A 32 12.03 9.10 -17.02
CA ARG A 32 12.29 8.77 -15.62
C ARG A 32 11.68 7.41 -15.34
N GLY A 33 12.31 6.64 -14.45
CA GLY A 33 11.74 5.41 -13.93
C GLY A 33 10.52 5.68 -13.06
N ASP A 34 10.01 4.63 -12.43
CA ASP A 34 8.82 4.71 -11.59
C ASP A 34 9.17 4.72 -10.10
N LEU A 35 8.37 5.43 -9.30
CA LEU A 35 8.42 5.33 -7.84
C LEU A 35 7.52 4.17 -7.42
N ARG A 36 8.09 3.16 -6.74
CA ARG A 36 7.36 1.99 -6.25
C ARG A 36 7.30 2.03 -4.72
N ILE A 37 6.09 2.16 -4.18
CA ILE A 37 5.85 2.22 -2.74
C ILE A 37 5.40 0.84 -2.28
N LYS A 38 6.24 0.16 -1.49
CA LYS A 38 5.92 -1.15 -0.89
C LYS A 38 5.44 -0.95 0.54
N PHE A 39 4.29 -1.53 0.87
CA PHE A 39 3.68 -1.37 2.18
C PHE A 39 4.08 -2.53 3.10
N GLN A 40 4.73 -2.20 4.22
CA GLN A 40 4.97 -3.14 5.30
C GLN A 40 3.81 -3.06 6.30
N VAL A 41 2.82 -3.94 6.14
CA VAL A 41 1.65 -4.00 7.03
C VAL A 41 2.06 -4.67 8.34
N LYS A 42 2.00 -3.91 9.44
CA LYS A 42 2.25 -4.43 10.80
C LYS A 42 0.94 -4.83 11.44
N PHE A 43 0.78 -6.13 11.72
CA PHE A 43 -0.35 -6.63 12.49
C PHE A 43 -0.11 -6.43 13.99
N PRO A 44 -1.18 -6.22 14.78
CA PRO A 44 -1.08 -6.25 16.23
C PRO A 44 -0.63 -7.64 16.70
N SER A 45 0.24 -7.69 17.71
CA SER A 45 0.77 -8.95 18.25
C SER A 45 -0.24 -9.70 19.12
N LYS A 46 -1.19 -8.97 19.72
CA LYS A 46 -2.26 -9.52 20.57
C LYS A 46 -3.55 -8.71 20.36
N LEU A 47 -4.67 -9.39 20.54
CA LEU A 47 -6.01 -8.82 20.58
C LEU A 47 -6.76 -9.47 21.74
N ASN A 48 -7.52 -8.67 22.48
CA ASN A 48 -8.42 -9.18 23.51
C ASN A 48 -9.70 -9.76 22.87
N ASP A 49 -10.50 -10.47 23.67
CA ASP A 49 -11.66 -11.20 23.14
C ASP A 49 -12.73 -10.28 22.55
N GLU A 50 -12.94 -9.11 23.14
CA GLU A 50 -13.89 -8.11 22.63
C GLU A 50 -13.46 -7.57 21.26
N GLN A 51 -12.17 -7.25 21.08
CA GLN A 51 -11.61 -6.81 19.79
C GLN A 51 -11.77 -7.90 18.73
N ARG A 52 -11.52 -9.16 19.08
CA ARG A 52 -11.69 -10.31 18.17
C ARG A 52 -13.15 -10.49 17.76
N ALA A 53 -14.08 -10.34 18.70
CA ALA A 53 -15.51 -10.42 18.43
C ALA A 53 -15.95 -9.31 17.44
N LYS A 54 -15.53 -8.06 17.67
CA LYS A 54 -15.83 -6.94 16.79
C LYS A 54 -15.27 -7.12 15.37
N ILE A 55 -14.01 -7.56 15.26
CA ILE A 55 -13.39 -7.83 13.95
C ILE A 55 -14.17 -8.92 13.20
N ARG A 56 -14.57 -9.99 13.90
CA ARG A 56 -15.34 -11.08 13.29
C ARG A 56 -16.69 -10.61 12.75
N ASP A 57 -17.36 -9.73 13.48
CA ASP A 57 -18.66 -9.20 13.04
C ASP A 57 -18.51 -8.21 11.88
N ALA A 58 -17.49 -7.35 11.92
CA ALA A 58 -17.21 -6.39 10.84
C ALA A 58 -16.72 -7.05 9.54
N LEU A 59 -16.03 -8.18 9.63
CA LEU A 59 -15.48 -8.93 8.48
C LEU A 59 -16.31 -10.19 8.15
N ARG A 60 -17.55 -10.29 8.63
CA ARG A 60 -18.44 -11.38 8.28
C ARG A 60 -18.75 -11.33 6.78
N CYS A 61 -18.50 -12.42 6.08
CA CYS A 61 -19.02 -12.68 4.74
C CYS A 61 -20.42 -13.26 4.81
#